data_AF-A0A455UJE5-F1
#
_entry.id   AF-A0A455UJE5-F1
#
_cell.length_a   1.000
_cell.length_b   1.000
_cell.length_c   1.000
_cell.angle_alpha   90.00
_cell.angle_beta   90.00
_cell.angle_gamma   90.00
#
_symmetry.space_group_name_H-M   'P 1'
#
loop_
_entity.id
_entity.type
_entity.pdbx_description
1 polymer ?
#
loop_
_entity_poly.entity_id
_entity_poly.type
_entity_poly.pdbx_seq_one_letter_code
_entity_poly.pdbx_strand_id
1 'polypeptide(L)'
;MDRNLYERANDVRWWALDERIRRQLLPASKGDEQARQELSAVIHAINTLYTVYTTILVFDQQGIIVAVSDNNAARLVGTQVPESLPLAACLTIDSDQGYVVSAFTKSELYANGGTYVYCAPVVDFTNHAVIGGIATVFDATPEFRQILADNLPTTDVQLPLPFALLSMLKVD
;
A
#
# COMPACT_ATOMS: atom_id res chain seq x y z
N MET A 1 -4.65 -1.01 -15.19
CA MET A 1 -3.97 -1.62 -14.02
C MET A 1 -2.56 -1.05 -13.86
N ASP A 2 -1.76 -1.05 -14.92
CA ASP A 2 -0.34 -0.62 -14.89
C ASP A 2 -0.11 0.78 -14.31
N ARG A 3 -0.98 1.75 -14.63
CA ARG A 3 -0.90 3.10 -14.06
C ARG A 3 -1.12 3.13 -12.54
N ASN A 4 -2.08 2.37 -12.03
CA ASN A 4 -2.36 2.32 -10.59
C ASN A 4 -1.16 1.73 -9.85
N LEU A 5 -0.62 0.60 -10.34
CA LEU A 5 0.56 -0.04 -9.76
C LEU A 5 1.79 0.90 -9.80
N TYR A 6 1.98 1.63 -10.90
CA TYR A 6 3.07 2.60 -11.05
C TYR A 6 2.96 3.77 -10.05
N GLU A 7 1.75 4.31 -9.86
CA GLU A 7 1.50 5.37 -8.88
C GLU A 7 1.84 4.90 -7.46
N ARG A 8 1.44 3.67 -7.08
CA ARG A 8 1.78 3.09 -5.77
C ARG A 8 3.28 2.88 -5.57
N ALA A 9 3.98 2.48 -6.64
CA ALA A 9 5.43 2.38 -6.61
C ALA A 9 6.09 3.75 -6.42
N ASN A 10 5.59 4.82 -7.05
CA ASN A 10 6.12 6.17 -6.83
C ASN A 10 5.93 6.60 -5.37
N ASP A 11 4.74 6.38 -4.80
CA ASP A 11 4.42 6.79 -3.43
C ASP A 11 5.45 6.25 -2.41
N VAL A 12 5.69 4.93 -2.39
CA VAL A 12 6.59 4.31 -1.41
C VAL A 12 8.03 4.80 -1.54
N ARG A 13 8.52 5.05 -2.76
CA ARG A 13 9.87 5.54 -3.03
C ARG A 13 10.05 6.97 -2.56
N TRP A 14 9.05 7.82 -2.84
CA TRP A 14 9.07 9.21 -2.40
C TRP A 14 9.08 9.31 -0.87
N TRP A 15 8.30 8.48 -0.19
CA TRP A 15 8.28 8.46 1.28
C TRP A 15 9.53 7.85 1.89
N ALA A 16 10.20 6.92 1.22
CA ALA A 16 11.50 6.41 1.66
C ALA A 16 12.59 7.51 1.72
N LEU A 17 12.43 8.56 0.89
CA LEU A 17 13.31 9.72 0.84
C LEU A 17 12.92 10.84 1.83
N ASP A 18 11.75 10.73 2.50
CA ASP A 18 11.24 11.77 3.40
C ASP A 18 12.21 12.00 4.56
N GLU A 19 12.62 13.26 4.76
CA GLU A 19 13.66 13.57 5.72
C GLU A 19 13.26 13.31 7.17
N ARG A 20 11.97 13.41 7.47
CA ARG A 20 11.44 13.16 8.80
C ARG A 20 11.48 11.66 9.08
N ILE A 21 11.17 10.82 8.10
CA ILE A 21 11.27 9.35 8.23
C ILE A 21 12.74 8.93 8.40
N ARG A 22 13.62 9.40 7.51
CA ARG A 22 15.05 9.06 7.53
C ARG A 22 15.74 9.49 8.83
N ARG A 23 15.41 10.69 9.34
CA ARG A 23 15.99 11.21 10.58
C ARG A 23 15.59 10.39 11.80
N GLN A 24 14.35 9.91 11.85
CA GLN A 24 13.80 9.26 13.04
C GLN A 24 13.96 7.75 13.07
N LEU A 25 14.14 7.08 11.93
CA LEU A 25 14.19 5.61 11.88
C LEU A 25 15.32 5.02 12.75
N LEU A 26 16.56 5.48 12.60
CA LEU A 26 17.69 4.90 13.33
C LEU A 26 17.65 5.15 14.86
N PRO A 27 17.29 6.34 15.36
CA PRO A 27 17.04 6.53 16.78
C PRO A 27 15.87 5.66 17.29
N ALA A 28 14.75 5.63 16.54
CA ALA A 28 13.57 4.86 16.93
C ALA A 28 13.86 3.35 17.01
N SER A 29 14.63 2.80 16.07
CA SER A 29 15.04 1.38 16.10
C SER A 29 15.97 1.05 17.26
N LYS A 30 16.65 2.04 17.84
CA LYS A 30 17.48 1.90 19.05
C LYS A 30 16.71 2.13 20.35
N GLY A 31 15.38 2.25 20.28
CA GLY A 31 14.51 2.42 21.45
C GLY A 31 14.28 3.86 21.88
N ASP A 32 14.62 4.86 21.04
CA ASP A 32 14.21 6.24 21.29
C ASP A 32 12.70 6.40 21.06
N GLU A 33 11.97 6.52 22.16
CA GLU A 33 10.51 6.61 22.16
C GLU A 33 10.01 7.92 21.54
N GLN A 34 10.73 9.03 21.71
CA GLN A 34 10.34 10.30 21.09
C GLN A 34 10.48 10.20 19.57
N ALA A 35 11.60 9.66 19.09
CA ALA A 35 11.81 9.44 17.66
C ALA A 35 10.73 8.51 17.08
N ARG A 36 10.35 7.46 17.80
CA ARG A 36 9.29 6.53 17.38
C ARG A 36 7.92 7.22 17.29
N GLN A 37 7.59 8.09 18.23
CA GLN A 37 6.35 8.89 18.21
C GLN A 37 6.33 9.86 17.04
N GLU A 38 7.43 10.57 16.79
CA GLU A 38 7.57 11.47 15.64
C GLU A 38 7.47 10.71 14.32
N LEU A 39 8.14 9.56 14.20
CA LEU A 39 8.06 8.69 13.03
C LEU A 39 6.63 8.22 12.78
N SER A 40 5.94 7.74 13.82
CA SER A 40 4.54 7.28 13.75
C SER A 40 3.61 8.42 13.32
N ALA A 41 3.80 9.63 13.85
CA ALA A 41 3.01 10.80 13.49
C ALA A 41 3.17 11.19 12.00
N VAL A 42 4.40 11.10 11.47
CA VAL A 42 4.67 11.38 10.05
C VAL A 42 3.93 10.39 9.14
N ILE A 43 4.10 9.09 9.37
CA ILE A 43 3.46 8.07 8.52
C ILE A 43 1.94 8.03 8.70
N HIS A 44 1.42 8.36 9.89
CA HIS A 44 -0.02 8.52 10.13
C HIS A 44 -0.61 9.69 9.31
N ALA A 45 0.06 10.84 9.33
CA ALA A 45 -0.37 12.01 8.55
C ALA A 45 -0.36 11.72 7.05
N ILE A 46 0.68 11.02 6.55
CA ILE A 46 0.74 10.56 5.16
C ILE A 46 -0.43 9.63 4.85
N ASN A 47 -0.66 8.59 5.66
CA ASN A 47 -1.70 7.61 5.38
C ASN A 47 -3.11 8.23 5.38
N THR A 48 -3.37 9.22 6.22
CA THR A 48 -4.66 9.94 6.24
C THR A 48 -4.95 10.65 4.91
N LEU A 49 -3.92 11.10 4.18
CA LEU A 49 -4.05 11.74 2.87
C LEU A 49 -4.11 10.72 1.72
N TYR A 50 -3.63 9.51 1.93
CA TYR A 50 -3.54 8.45 0.92
C TYR A 50 -4.34 7.22 1.37
N THR A 51 -5.66 7.30 1.24
CA THR A 51 -6.62 6.29 1.73
C THR A 51 -6.61 4.99 0.94
N VAL A 52 -5.87 4.93 -0.17
CA VAL A 52 -5.62 3.70 -0.96
C VAL A 52 -4.73 2.70 -0.22
N TYR A 53 -4.19 3.08 0.94
CA TYR A 53 -3.41 2.21 1.83
C TYR A 53 -4.15 2.01 3.14
N THR A 54 -4.20 0.77 3.60
CA THR A 54 -4.72 0.45 4.94
C THR A 54 -3.72 0.80 6.03
N THR A 55 -2.43 0.60 5.76
CA THR A 55 -1.37 0.98 6.67
C THR A 55 -0.06 1.23 5.92
N ILE A 56 0.78 2.06 6.51
CA ILE A 56 2.18 2.31 6.18
C ILE A 56 2.99 1.84 7.38
N LEU A 57 4.04 1.08 7.12
CA LEU A 57 4.91 0.53 8.16
C LEU A 57 6.36 0.86 7.85
N VAL A 58 7.14 1.11 8.91
CA VAL A 58 8.58 1.34 8.82
C VAL A 58 9.28 0.31 9.68
N PHE A 59 10.34 -0.30 9.17
CA PHE A 59 11.07 -1.39 9.80
C PHE A 59 12.59 -1.14 9.74
N ASP A 60 13.35 -1.76 10.65
CA ASP A 60 14.81 -1.64 10.71
C ASP A 60 15.54 -2.59 9.73
N GLN A 61 16.87 -2.60 9.74
CA GLN A 61 17.67 -3.48 8.88
C GLN A 61 17.44 -4.98 9.12
N GLN A 62 16.91 -5.36 10.28
CA GLN A 62 16.59 -6.74 10.61
C GLN A 62 15.16 -7.10 10.16
N GLY A 63 14.37 -6.13 9.73
CA GLY A 63 12.96 -6.31 9.40
C GLY A 63 12.04 -6.26 10.60
N ILE A 64 12.49 -5.72 11.74
CA ILE A 64 11.61 -5.49 12.90
C ILE A 64 10.83 -4.20 12.66
N ILE A 65 9.51 -4.28 12.78
CA ILE A 65 8.62 -3.14 12.59
C ILE A 65 8.82 -2.15 13.73
N VAL A 66 9.21 -0.92 13.39
CA VAL A 66 9.50 0.17 14.32
C VAL A 66 8.27 1.05 14.54
N ALA A 67 7.51 1.30 13.47
CA ALA A 67 6.33 2.16 13.51
C ALA A 67 5.29 1.73 12.47
N VAL A 68 4.03 2.05 12.75
CA VAL A 68 2.87 1.84 11.86
C VAL A 68 2.00 3.10 11.84
N SER A 69 1.33 3.37 10.72
CA SER A 69 0.46 4.54 10.56
C SER A 69 -0.94 4.36 11.15
N ASP A 70 -1.43 3.12 11.27
CA ASP A 70 -2.75 2.81 11.81
C ASP A 70 -2.62 2.21 13.22
N ASN A 71 -3.33 2.79 14.17
CA ASN A 71 -3.39 2.30 15.56
C ASN A 71 -3.98 0.88 15.65
N ASN A 72 -4.84 0.46 14.70
CA ASN A 72 -5.33 -0.92 14.66
C ASN A 72 -4.20 -1.93 14.37
N ALA A 73 -3.11 -1.46 13.75
CA ALA A 73 -1.91 -2.22 13.46
C ALA A 73 -0.82 -2.08 14.54
N ALA A 74 -1.06 -1.34 15.63
CA ALA A 74 -0.06 -1.06 16.67
C ALA A 74 0.59 -2.32 17.28
N ARG A 75 -0.15 -3.44 17.32
CA ARG A 75 0.35 -4.76 17.78
C ARG A 75 1.51 -5.32 16.94
N LEU A 76 1.74 -4.79 15.74
CA LEU A 76 2.82 -5.21 14.84
C LEU A 76 4.16 -4.56 15.23
N VAL A 77 4.16 -3.47 16.00
CA VAL A 77 5.40 -2.84 16.42
C VAL A 77 6.20 -3.82 17.29
N GLY A 78 7.47 -4.00 16.96
CA GLY A 78 8.36 -4.97 17.59
C GLY A 78 8.30 -6.39 17.00
N THR A 79 7.41 -6.66 16.03
CA THR A 79 7.37 -7.94 15.32
C THR A 79 8.18 -7.89 14.02
N GLN A 80 8.55 -9.06 13.51
CA GLN A 80 9.16 -9.19 12.19
C GLN A 80 8.13 -8.82 11.10
N VAL A 81 8.57 -8.19 10.01
CA VAL A 81 7.78 -8.09 8.77
C VAL A 81 7.41 -9.48 8.27
N PRO A 82 6.21 -9.68 7.68
CA PRO A 82 5.80 -10.99 7.20
C PRO A 82 6.68 -11.45 6.04
N GLU A 83 6.79 -12.77 5.86
CA GLU A 83 7.53 -13.38 4.75
C GLU A 83 7.03 -12.95 3.36
N SER A 84 5.76 -12.54 3.25
CA SER A 84 5.20 -11.99 2.01
C SER A 84 5.90 -10.71 1.54
N LEU A 85 6.58 -10.00 2.44
CA LEU A 85 7.38 -8.83 2.10
C LEU A 85 8.79 -9.30 1.69
N PRO A 86 9.24 -9.04 0.46
CA PRO A 86 10.56 -9.43 -0.04
C PRO A 86 11.69 -8.58 0.59
N LEU A 87 11.92 -8.75 1.89
CA LEU A 87 12.78 -7.92 2.74
C LEU A 87 14.20 -7.82 2.21
N ALA A 88 14.84 -8.96 1.90
CA ALA A 88 16.21 -8.99 1.42
C ALA A 88 16.37 -8.19 0.12
N ALA A 89 15.44 -8.37 -0.84
CA ALA A 89 15.45 -7.62 -2.09
C ALA A 89 15.30 -6.11 -1.83
N CYS A 90 14.39 -5.73 -0.93
CA CYS A 90 14.16 -4.33 -0.56
C CYS A 90 15.41 -3.68 0.05
N LEU A 91 16.10 -4.37 0.97
CA LEU A 91 17.29 -3.84 1.65
C LEU A 91 18.56 -3.82 0.78
N THR A 92 18.57 -4.54 -0.36
CA THR A 92 19.71 -4.55 -1.31
C THR A 92 19.56 -3.55 -2.46
N ILE A 93 18.47 -2.78 -2.51
CA ILE A 93 18.27 -1.77 -3.54
C ILE A 93 19.31 -0.65 -3.38
N ASP A 94 20.08 -0.42 -4.45
CA ASP A 94 21.07 0.65 -4.56
C ASP A 94 20.63 1.67 -5.64
N SER A 95 19.42 2.19 -5.49
CA SER A 95 18.86 3.24 -6.34
C SER A 95 17.76 3.99 -5.60
N ASP A 96 17.77 5.32 -5.72
CA ASP A 96 16.71 6.22 -5.26
C ASP A 96 15.37 5.98 -5.97
N GLN A 97 15.40 5.37 -7.15
CA GLN A 97 14.23 4.97 -7.93
C GLN A 97 13.80 3.52 -7.69
N GLY A 98 14.52 2.77 -6.85
CA GLY A 98 14.28 1.36 -6.62
C GLY A 98 13.15 1.08 -5.64
N TYR A 99 12.39 0.03 -5.93
CA TYR A 99 11.35 -0.49 -5.05
C TYR A 99 11.19 -1.99 -5.30
N VAL A 100 10.54 -2.69 -4.37
CA VAL A 100 10.04 -4.04 -4.58
C VAL A 100 8.55 -4.07 -4.29
N VAL A 101 7.81 -4.90 -5.02
CA VAL A 101 6.41 -5.21 -4.74
C VAL A 101 6.30 -6.71 -4.47
N SER A 102 5.48 -7.07 -3.49
CA SER A 102 5.16 -8.48 -3.24
C SER A 102 4.41 -9.10 -4.43
N ALA A 103 4.34 -10.43 -4.46
CA ALA A 103 3.28 -11.08 -5.23
C ALA A 103 1.90 -10.70 -4.67
N PHE A 104 0.85 -10.82 -5.49
CA PHE A 104 -0.53 -10.67 -5.00
C PHE A 104 -0.94 -11.92 -4.23
N THR A 105 -0.77 -11.90 -2.91
CA THR A 105 -1.07 -13.03 -2.03
C THR A 105 -1.80 -12.57 -0.79
N LYS A 106 -2.30 -13.54 -0.01
CA LYS A 106 -2.80 -13.26 1.32
C LYS A 106 -1.67 -12.72 2.19
N SER A 107 -1.96 -11.70 2.99
CA SER A 107 -1.00 -11.10 3.92
C SER A 107 -1.63 -10.85 5.28
N GLU A 108 -0.90 -11.17 6.34
CA GLU A 108 -1.30 -10.88 7.73
C GLU A 108 -1.46 -9.36 7.98
N LEU A 109 -0.77 -8.55 7.18
CA LEU A 109 -0.87 -7.08 7.21
C LEU A 109 -2.21 -6.57 6.69
N TYR A 110 -2.97 -7.40 5.97
CA TYR A 110 -4.25 -7.05 5.37
C TYR A 110 -5.34 -8.06 5.78
N ALA A 111 -5.37 -8.40 7.07
CA ALA A 111 -6.35 -9.33 7.65
C ALA A 111 -6.46 -10.68 6.91
N ASN A 112 -5.33 -11.19 6.39
CA ASN A 112 -5.25 -12.41 5.55
C ASN A 112 -6.02 -12.33 4.23
N GLY A 113 -6.38 -11.12 3.79
CA GLY A 113 -6.88 -10.83 2.45
C GLY A 113 -5.75 -10.72 1.43
N GLY A 114 -6.10 -10.84 0.14
CA GLY A 114 -5.16 -10.66 -0.97
C GLY A 114 -4.78 -9.19 -1.14
N THR A 115 -3.49 -8.88 -1.14
CA THR A 115 -3.00 -7.50 -1.31
C THR A 115 -1.63 -7.46 -2.01
N TYR A 116 -1.21 -6.25 -2.38
CA TYR A 116 0.16 -5.91 -2.71
C TYR A 116 0.79 -5.15 -1.55
N VAL A 117 2.03 -5.50 -1.22
CA VAL A 117 2.89 -4.74 -0.32
C VAL A 117 4.03 -4.15 -1.14
N TYR A 118 4.11 -2.82 -1.18
CA TYR A 118 5.21 -2.11 -1.83
C TYR A 118 6.25 -1.76 -0.79
N CYS A 119 7.53 -1.83 -1.13
CA CYS A 119 8.64 -1.60 -0.23
C CYS A 119 9.75 -0.78 -0.91
N ALA A 120 10.38 0.12 -0.18
CA ALA A 120 11.59 0.82 -0.59
C ALA A 120 12.55 0.98 0.61
N PRO A 121 13.88 0.96 0.37
CA PRO A 121 14.86 1.11 1.43
C PRO A 121 14.89 2.55 1.95
N VAL A 122 15.02 2.71 3.27
CA VAL A 122 15.28 4.00 3.90
C VAL A 122 16.79 4.06 4.15
N VAL A 123 17.44 5.12 3.66
CA VAL A 123 18.90 5.30 3.76
C VAL A 123 19.27 6.42 4.74
N ASP A 124 20.37 6.26 5.44
CA ASP A 124 20.94 7.29 6.31
C ASP A 124 21.34 8.54 5.50
N PHE A 125 21.30 9.71 6.15
CA PHE A 125 21.71 10.97 5.51
C PHE A 125 23.22 11.14 5.38
N THR A 126 23.96 10.56 6.31
CA THR A 126 25.38 10.85 6.53
C THR A 126 26.26 9.93 5.70
N ASN A 127 25.94 8.64 5.66
CA ASN A 127 26.76 7.63 5.00
C ASN A 127 26.05 6.87 3.87
N HIS A 128 24.81 7.23 3.55
CA HIS A 128 23.97 6.57 2.53
C HIS A 128 23.75 5.07 2.75
N ALA A 129 24.04 4.53 3.93
CA ALA A 129 23.77 3.14 4.24
C ALA A 129 22.25 2.93 4.40
N VAL A 130 21.75 1.80 3.90
CA VAL A 130 20.37 1.37 4.17
C VAL A 130 20.20 1.14 5.66
N ILE A 131 19.30 1.85 6.33
CA ILE A 131 19.02 1.75 7.79
C ILE A 131 17.70 1.02 8.09
N GLY A 132 17.00 0.57 7.06
CA GLY A 132 15.75 -0.16 7.15
C GLY A 132 14.91 0.06 5.89
N GLY A 133 13.60 0.03 6.03
CA GLY A 133 12.69 0.26 4.92
C GLY A 133 11.33 0.77 5.34
N ILE A 134 10.60 1.28 4.35
CA ILE A 134 9.20 1.63 4.44
C ILE A 134 8.40 0.69 3.55
N ALA A 135 7.22 0.28 4.00
CA ALA A 135 6.28 -0.44 3.17
C ALA A 135 4.86 0.12 3.27
N THR A 136 4.11 -0.03 2.19
CA THR A 136 2.71 0.37 2.08
C THR A 136 1.85 -0.84 1.77
N VAL A 137 0.74 -0.99 2.50
CA VAL A 137 -0.20 -2.11 2.35
C VAL A 137 -1.41 -1.62 1.58
N PHE A 138 -1.52 -2.03 0.32
CA PHE A 138 -2.57 -1.57 -0.58
C PHE A 138 -3.95 -2.05 -0.14
N ASP A 139 -4.95 -1.17 -0.12
CA ASP A 139 -6.33 -1.54 0.18
C ASP A 139 -7.01 -2.20 -1.03
N ALA A 140 -6.53 -3.38 -1.39
CA ALA A 140 -6.82 -4.01 -2.67
C ALA A 140 -8.32 -4.30 -2.91
N THR A 141 -9.08 -4.62 -1.85
CA THR A 141 -10.48 -5.04 -2.00
C THR A 141 -11.39 -3.92 -2.53
N PRO A 142 -11.51 -2.76 -1.86
CA PRO A 142 -12.31 -1.65 -2.38
C PRO A 142 -11.70 -1.07 -3.66
N GLU A 143 -10.37 -0.95 -3.75
CA GLU A 143 -9.72 -0.33 -4.91
C GLU A 143 -9.91 -1.15 -6.19
N PHE A 144 -9.75 -2.48 -6.14
CA PHE A 144 -10.04 -3.31 -7.32
C PHE A 144 -11.53 -3.36 -7.65
N ARG A 145 -12.41 -3.30 -6.65
CA ARG A 145 -13.85 -3.19 -6.91
C ARG A 145 -14.17 -1.92 -7.68
N GLN A 146 -13.59 -0.78 -7.29
CA GLN A 146 -13.77 0.49 -7.97
C GLN A 146 -13.20 0.44 -9.39
N ILE A 147 -11.97 -0.06 -9.54
CA ILE A 147 -11.34 -0.23 -10.87
C ILE A 147 -12.21 -1.11 -11.78
N LEU A 148 -12.76 -2.21 -11.28
CA LEU A 148 -13.67 -3.04 -12.09
C LEU A 148 -14.96 -2.30 -12.43
N ALA A 149 -15.56 -1.57 -11.48
CA ALA A 149 -16.78 -0.80 -11.73
C ALA A 149 -16.57 0.28 -12.80
N ASP A 150 -15.43 0.97 -12.79
CA ASP A 150 -15.11 2.05 -13.73
C ASP A 150 -14.80 1.53 -15.15
N ASN A 151 -14.41 0.27 -15.28
CA ASN A 151 -13.95 -0.32 -16.56
C ASN A 151 -14.93 -1.35 -17.14
N LEU A 152 -15.95 -1.77 -16.39
CA LEU A 152 -17.01 -2.63 -16.90
C LEU A 152 -18.08 -1.76 -17.57
N PRO A 153 -18.60 -2.16 -18.75
CA PRO A 153 -19.73 -1.46 -19.35
C PRO A 153 -20.92 -1.52 -18.38
N THR A 154 -21.52 -0.38 -18.09
CA THR A 154 -22.83 -0.35 -17.42
C THR A 154 -23.81 -1.09 -18.31
N THR A 155 -24.38 -2.18 -17.80
CA THR A 155 -25.40 -2.95 -18.50
C THR A 155 -26.69 -2.14 -18.59
N ASP A 156 -26.73 -1.10 -19.42
CA ASP A 156 -27.96 -0.59 -20.02
C ASP A 156 -28.31 -1.51 -21.20
N VAL A 157 -28.55 -2.78 -20.89
CA VAL A 157 -29.39 -3.60 -21.77
C VAL A 157 -30.81 -3.18 -21.46
N GLN A 158 -31.24 -2.14 -22.15
CA GLN A 158 -32.65 -1.84 -22.32
C GLN A 158 -33.24 -3.04 -23.06
N LEU A 159 -33.75 -4.03 -22.32
CA LEU A 159 -34.51 -5.12 -22.91
C LEU A 159 -35.62 -4.47 -23.74
N PRO A 160 -35.70 -4.71 -25.06
CA PRO A 160 -36.79 -4.15 -25.84
C PRO A 160 -38.09 -4.68 -25.23
N LEU A 161 -38.97 -3.74 -24.84
CA LEU A 161 -40.33 -4.07 -24.42
C LEU A 161 -40.91 -5.05 -25.46
N PRO A 162 -41.56 -6.14 -25.04
CA PRO A 162 -42.12 -7.08 -25.98
C PRO A 162 -43.12 -6.30 -26.85
N PHE A 163 -42.82 -6.23 -28.15
CA PHE A 163 -43.75 -5.75 -29.15
C PHE A 163 -45.08 -6.45 -28.92
N ALA A 164 -46.08 -5.69 -28.48
CA ALA A 164 -47.46 -6.14 -28.47
C ALA A 164 -47.85 -6.40 -29.92
N LEU A 165 -47.70 -7.66 -30.32
CA LEU A 165 -48.25 -8.21 -31.55
C LEU A 165 -49.77 -8.29 -31.33
N LEU A 166 -50.50 -7.22 -31.64
CA LEU A 166 -51.91 -7.37 -32.02
C LEU A 166 -52.12 -6.71 -33.37
N SER A 167 -52.03 -7.58 -34.36
CA SER A 167 -52.45 -7.43 -35.74
C SER A 167 -53.72 -6.60 -35.91
N MET A 168 -53.64 -5.67 -36.85
CA MET A 168 -54.77 -5.28 -37.67
C MET A 168 -55.47 -6.54 -38.21
N LEU A 169 -56.70 -6.77 -37.78
CA LEU A 169 -57.70 -7.51 -38.53
C LEU A 169 -58.79 -6.51 -38.88
N LYS A 170 -58.76 -6.06 -40.13
CA LYS A 170 -59.91 -5.53 -40.86
C LYS A 170 -60.31 -6.62 -41.87
N VAL A 171 -61.57 -6.57 -42.33
CA VAL A 171 -62.31 -7.49 -43.22
C VAL A 171 -63.19 -8.45 -42.37
N ASP A 172 -64.53 -8.33 -42.29
CA ASP A 172 -65.55 -7.63 -43.10
C ASP A 172 -66.51 -6.78 -42.25
#